data_AF-A0A0J7JZD2-F1
#
_entry.id   AF-A0A0J7JZD2-F1
#
_cell.length_a   1.000
_cell.length_b   1.000
_cell.length_c   1.000
_cell.angle_alpha   90.00
_cell.angle_beta   90.00
_cell.angle_gamma   90.00
#
_symmetry.space_group_name_H-M   'P 1'
#
loop_
_entity.id
_entity.type
_entity.pdbx_description
1 polymer ?
#
loop_
_entity_poly.entity_id
_entity_poly.type
_entity_poly.pdbx_seq_one_letter_code
_entity_poly.pdbx_strand_id
1 'polypeptide(L)'
;MSAAAEQRVEEDPKKSGNVKEDDSDNDYTPGDFAALGTSAVGALGLKALEIAETERANSPNINGVVSGRIKDKIEKAVNVINTLIYKAEATGDPSSLRAKNRQLTAQIEELRVADVIRKRELENMKVIIDDLKKEIRELRGDLTAAIEAKTRARDCQRATLSKFRSLRGNGRRNGRQGPRGSVNWSGGRRC
;
A
#
# COMPACT_ATOMS: atom_id res chain seq x y z
N MET A 1 89.02 -9.89 49.26
CA MET A 1 87.98 -10.25 50.25
C MET A 1 86.64 -10.16 49.55
N SER A 2 85.91 -11.28 49.52
CA SER A 2 84.46 -11.47 49.37
C SER A 2 83.77 -10.86 48.14
N ALA A 3 83.34 -11.66 47.16
CA ALA A 3 82.14 -12.53 47.11
C ALA A 3 80.98 -11.79 46.42
N ALA A 4 80.60 -12.18 45.20
CA ALA A 4 79.48 -13.08 44.86
C ALA A 4 78.10 -12.38 45.05
N ALA A 5 77.12 -12.45 44.16
CA ALA A 5 76.80 -13.51 43.22
C ALA A 5 75.97 -12.96 42.04
N GLU A 6 76.16 -13.60 40.90
CA GLU A 6 75.33 -13.56 39.69
C GLU A 6 73.95 -14.17 39.98
N GLN A 7 72.89 -13.57 39.44
CA GLN A 7 71.62 -14.25 39.23
C GLN A 7 71.53 -14.66 37.75
N ARG A 8 71.85 -15.94 37.50
CA ARG A 8 71.36 -16.71 36.37
C ARG A 8 69.95 -17.17 36.72
N VAL A 9 68.99 -16.99 35.81
CA VAL A 9 67.80 -17.84 35.75
C VAL A 9 67.83 -18.53 34.39
N GLU A 10 67.89 -19.84 34.47
CA GLU A 10 68.00 -20.79 33.37
C GLU A 10 66.79 -20.72 32.43
N GLU A 11 67.08 -20.86 31.14
CA GLU A 11 66.13 -21.39 30.16
C GLU A 11 65.85 -22.86 30.51
N ASP A 12 64.58 -23.27 30.43
CA ASP A 12 64.30 -24.59 29.87
C ASP A 12 62.99 -24.57 29.06
N PRO A 13 63.03 -24.97 27.77
CA PRO A 13 61.88 -25.03 26.89
C PRO A 13 61.23 -26.41 26.98
N LYS A 14 59.89 -26.46 26.92
CA LYS A 14 59.05 -27.53 26.34
C LYS A 14 57.65 -27.47 26.95
N LYS A 15 56.66 -27.15 26.11
CA LYS A 15 55.58 -28.12 25.88
C LYS A 15 54.99 -27.87 24.51
N SER A 16 55.35 -28.78 23.60
CA SER A 16 54.67 -29.05 22.35
C SER A 16 53.19 -29.28 22.61
N GLY A 17 52.40 -28.23 22.41
CA GLY A 17 51.00 -28.38 22.07
C GLY A 17 50.94 -28.68 20.58
N ASN A 18 50.94 -29.96 20.22
CA ASN A 18 50.29 -30.40 18.99
C ASN A 18 48.83 -29.97 19.11
N VAL A 19 48.51 -28.76 18.65
CA VAL A 19 47.14 -28.44 18.26
C VAL A 19 46.96 -29.21 16.96
N LYS A 20 46.30 -30.35 17.06
CA LYS A 20 45.77 -31.04 15.90
C LYS A 20 44.91 -30.03 15.17
N GLU A 21 45.34 -29.67 13.97
CA GLU A 21 44.48 -29.10 12.93
C GLU A 21 43.42 -30.17 12.63
N ASP A 22 42.33 -30.18 13.39
CA ASP A 22 41.08 -30.81 12.96
C ASP A 22 40.43 -29.86 11.95
N ASP A 23 41.07 -29.74 10.78
CA ASP A 23 40.62 -28.91 9.64
C ASP A 23 39.91 -29.81 8.62
N SER A 24 38.99 -30.63 9.11
CA SER A 24 38.19 -31.53 8.28
C SER A 24 36.73 -31.47 8.73
N ASP A 25 36.15 -30.27 8.62
CA ASP A 25 34.73 -30.02 8.91
C ASP A 25 34.01 -29.54 7.64
N ASN A 26 34.21 -30.26 6.53
CA ASN A 26 33.53 -30.03 5.26
C ASN A 26 32.94 -31.33 4.72
N ASP A 27 32.17 -32.03 5.55
CA ASP A 27 31.22 -33.04 5.09
C ASP A 27 30.04 -32.34 4.42
N TYR A 28 30.28 -31.74 3.25
CA TYR A 28 29.21 -31.20 2.41
C TYR A 28 28.43 -32.37 1.82
N THR A 29 27.23 -32.63 2.34
CA THR A 29 26.35 -33.62 1.72
C THR A 29 25.54 -32.95 0.61
N PRO A 30 25.31 -33.62 -0.53
CA PRO A 30 24.46 -33.08 -1.60
C PRO A 30 23.03 -32.71 -1.13
N GLY A 31 22.57 -33.29 0.00
CA GLY A 31 21.28 -32.99 0.61
C GLY A 31 21.21 -31.59 1.22
N ASP A 32 22.30 -31.06 1.75
CA ASP A 32 22.34 -29.76 2.41
C ASP A 32 22.16 -28.60 1.41
N PHE A 33 22.57 -28.83 0.16
CA PHE A 33 22.39 -27.86 -0.93
C PHE A 33 21.01 -27.90 -1.57
N ALA A 34 20.21 -28.94 -1.34
CA ALA A 34 18.91 -29.11 -2.00
C ALA A 34 17.88 -28.06 -1.56
N ALA A 35 18.02 -27.52 -0.35
CA ALA A 35 17.17 -26.45 0.17
C ALA A 35 17.62 -25.05 -0.28
N LEU A 36 18.87 -24.92 -0.74
CA LEU A 36 19.46 -23.65 -1.16
C LEU A 36 19.16 -23.39 -2.64
N GLY A 37 19.05 -22.11 -2.99
CA GLY A 37 18.93 -21.70 -4.39
C GLY A 37 20.25 -21.89 -5.14
N THR A 38 20.17 -22.07 -6.46
CA THR A 38 21.34 -22.36 -7.30
C THR A 38 22.44 -21.30 -7.17
N SER A 39 22.08 -20.00 -7.07
CA SER A 39 23.04 -18.92 -6.84
C SER A 39 23.73 -19.01 -5.48
N ALA A 40 23.02 -19.43 -4.43
CA ALA A 40 23.58 -19.57 -3.08
C ALA A 40 24.57 -20.74 -3.01
N VAL A 41 24.21 -21.89 -3.61
CA VAL A 41 25.11 -23.05 -3.73
C VAL A 41 26.34 -22.70 -4.56
N GLY A 42 26.16 -21.97 -5.67
CA GLY A 42 27.26 -21.49 -6.51
C GLY A 42 28.24 -20.58 -5.75
N ALA A 43 27.74 -19.65 -4.94
CA ALA A 43 28.57 -18.77 -4.11
C ALA A 43 29.42 -19.55 -3.08
N LEU A 44 28.84 -20.59 -2.46
CA LEU A 44 29.59 -21.48 -1.56
C LEU A 44 30.71 -22.22 -2.30
N GLY A 45 30.41 -22.74 -3.50
CA GLY A 45 31.40 -23.40 -4.35
C GLY A 45 32.55 -22.47 -4.77
N LEU A 46 32.25 -21.22 -5.11
CA LEU A 46 33.28 -20.21 -5.42
C LEU A 46 34.18 -19.91 -4.22
N LYS A 47 33.59 -19.78 -3.02
CA LYS A 47 34.35 -19.56 -1.79
C LYS A 47 35.28 -20.73 -1.47
N ALA A 48 34.82 -21.96 -1.67
CA ALA A 48 35.65 -23.16 -1.50
C ALA A 48 36.84 -23.18 -2.48
N LEU A 49 36.62 -22.78 -3.74
CA LEU A 49 37.68 -22.64 -4.74
C LEU A 49 38.67 -21.52 -4.43
N GLU A 50 38.20 -20.41 -3.85
CA GLU A 50 39.06 -19.32 -3.38
C GLU A 50 39.97 -19.80 -2.25
N ILE A 51 39.44 -20.52 -1.27
CA ILE A 51 40.23 -21.12 -0.20
C ILE A 51 41.29 -22.06 -0.78
N ALA A 52 40.90 -22.98 -1.67
CA ALA A 52 41.82 -23.90 -2.33
C ALA A 52 42.93 -23.17 -3.13
N GLU A 53 42.61 -22.04 -3.77
CA GLU A 53 43.60 -21.21 -4.47
C GLU A 53 44.58 -20.54 -3.51
N THR A 54 44.09 -20.04 -2.36
CA THR A 54 44.96 -19.47 -1.33
C THR A 54 45.90 -20.51 -0.71
N GLU A 55 45.39 -21.71 -0.40
CA GLU A 55 46.20 -22.82 0.12
C GLU A 55 47.25 -23.26 -0.90
N ARG A 56 46.87 -23.38 -2.17
CA ARG A 56 47.80 -23.70 -3.27
C ARG A 56 48.91 -22.65 -3.37
N ALA A 57 48.55 -21.37 -3.35
CA ALA A 57 49.51 -20.26 -3.49
C ALA A 57 50.49 -20.17 -2.33
N ASN A 58 50.04 -20.53 -1.12
CA ASN A 58 50.83 -20.48 0.11
C ASN A 58 51.64 -21.76 0.37
N SER A 59 51.45 -22.82 -0.42
CA SER A 59 52.14 -24.10 -0.20
C SER A 59 53.52 -24.12 -0.88
N PRO A 60 54.63 -24.12 -0.12
CA PRO A 60 55.99 -24.19 -0.69
C PRO A 60 56.33 -25.56 -1.27
N ASN A 61 55.54 -26.60 -0.95
CA ASN A 61 55.82 -27.98 -1.32
C ASN A 61 55.22 -28.40 -2.67
N ILE A 62 54.42 -27.53 -3.30
CA ILE A 62 53.81 -27.83 -4.60
C ILE A 62 54.74 -27.35 -5.72
N ASN A 63 55.20 -28.28 -6.56
CA ASN A 63 55.98 -27.96 -7.75
C ASN A 63 55.24 -26.93 -8.64
N GLY A 64 55.93 -25.88 -9.09
CA GLY A 64 55.36 -24.80 -9.90
C GLY A 64 54.58 -25.26 -11.13
N VAL A 65 55.01 -26.32 -11.81
CA VAL A 65 54.27 -26.89 -12.96
C VAL A 65 52.94 -27.52 -12.52
N VAL A 66 52.94 -28.23 -11.40
CA VAL A 66 51.73 -28.83 -10.82
C VAL A 66 50.80 -27.72 -10.31
N SER A 67 51.37 -26.72 -9.65
CA SER A 67 50.67 -25.55 -9.13
C SER A 67 49.96 -24.77 -10.23
N GLY A 68 50.63 -24.55 -11.38
CA GLY A 68 50.01 -23.93 -12.56
C GLY A 68 48.82 -24.73 -13.10
N ARG A 69 48.95 -26.07 -13.20
CA ARG A 69 47.84 -26.93 -13.64
C ARG A 69 46.65 -26.90 -12.67
N ILE A 70 46.90 -26.79 -11.37
CA ILE A 70 45.82 -26.66 -10.36
C ILE A 70 45.12 -25.31 -10.54
N LYS A 71 45.88 -24.21 -10.68
CA LYS A 71 45.32 -22.89 -10.94
C LYS A 71 44.41 -22.87 -12.17
N ASP A 72 44.86 -23.43 -13.30
CA ASP A 72 44.06 -23.51 -14.52
C ASP A 72 42.75 -24.29 -14.32
N LYS A 73 42.75 -25.31 -13.45
CA LYS A 73 41.56 -26.10 -13.12
C LYS A 73 40.60 -25.33 -12.21
N ILE A 74 41.13 -24.59 -11.23
CA ILE A 74 40.34 -23.71 -10.37
C ILE A 74 39.65 -22.63 -11.23
N GLU A 75 40.39 -21.96 -12.12
CA GLU A 75 39.83 -20.93 -13.00
C GLU A 75 38.72 -21.50 -13.92
N LYS A 76 38.94 -22.70 -14.47
CA LYS A 76 37.90 -23.40 -15.24
C LYS A 76 36.66 -23.71 -14.40
N ALA A 77 36.83 -24.17 -13.16
CA ALA A 77 35.72 -24.45 -12.26
C ALA A 77 34.94 -23.18 -11.90
N VAL A 78 35.63 -22.07 -11.61
CA VAL A 78 35.01 -20.75 -11.38
C VAL A 78 34.16 -20.33 -12.58
N ASN A 79 34.69 -20.46 -13.80
CA ASN A 79 33.95 -20.11 -15.03
C ASN A 79 32.71 -20.98 -15.25
N VAL A 80 32.80 -22.28 -14.98
CA VAL A 80 31.66 -23.21 -15.05
C VAL A 80 30.59 -22.83 -14.03
N ILE A 81 30.97 -22.59 -12.77
CA ILE A 81 30.04 -22.21 -11.69
C ILE A 81 29.35 -20.90 -12.03
N ASN A 82 30.09 -19.86 -12.42
CA ASN A 82 29.50 -18.57 -12.82
C ASN A 82 28.50 -18.71 -13.98
N THR A 83 28.82 -19.55 -14.97
CA THR A 83 27.92 -19.82 -16.09
C THR A 83 26.64 -20.55 -15.64
N LEU A 84 26.75 -21.48 -14.69
CA LEU A 84 25.60 -22.19 -14.13
C LEU A 84 24.71 -21.27 -13.29
N ILE A 85 25.31 -20.39 -12.47
CA ILE A 85 24.58 -19.35 -11.74
C ILE A 85 23.81 -18.46 -12.72
N TYR A 86 24.48 -17.92 -13.74
CA TYR A 86 23.86 -17.08 -14.75
C TYR A 86 22.69 -17.78 -15.46
N LYS A 87 22.90 -19.04 -15.87
CA LYS A 87 21.83 -19.83 -16.52
C LYS A 87 20.65 -20.04 -15.58
N ALA A 88 20.91 -20.39 -14.31
CA ALA A 88 19.87 -20.62 -13.32
C ALA A 88 19.07 -19.34 -13.02
N GLU A 89 19.74 -18.20 -12.96
CA GLU A 89 19.10 -16.89 -12.80
C GLU A 89 18.25 -16.51 -14.02
N ALA A 90 18.77 -16.75 -15.23
CA ALA A 90 18.03 -16.50 -16.47
C ALA A 90 16.79 -17.38 -16.62
N THR A 91 16.87 -18.66 -16.22
CA THR A 91 15.71 -19.57 -16.20
C THR A 91 14.81 -19.40 -14.98
N GLY A 92 15.28 -18.67 -13.98
CA GLY A 92 14.66 -18.53 -12.67
C GLY A 92 14.88 -19.76 -11.79
N ASP A 93 15.58 -19.56 -10.68
CA ASP A 93 15.82 -20.61 -9.69
C ASP A 93 14.47 -21.13 -9.14
N PRO A 94 14.17 -22.45 -9.24
CA PRO A 94 12.88 -23.00 -8.85
C PRO A 94 12.49 -22.71 -7.40
N SER A 95 13.46 -22.68 -6.48
CA SER A 95 13.22 -22.37 -5.07
C SER A 95 12.83 -20.91 -4.87
N SER A 96 13.55 -19.99 -5.52
CA SER A 96 13.20 -18.56 -5.56
C SER A 96 11.82 -18.31 -6.18
N LEU A 97 11.51 -18.95 -7.31
CA LEU A 97 10.21 -18.81 -7.97
C LEU A 97 9.06 -19.34 -7.11
N ARG A 98 9.24 -20.48 -6.43
CA ARG A 98 8.22 -21.00 -5.49
C ARG A 98 7.97 -20.05 -4.32
N ALA A 99 9.02 -19.46 -3.74
CA ALA A 99 8.88 -18.48 -2.66
C ALA A 99 8.10 -17.24 -3.12
N LYS A 100 8.48 -16.66 -4.28
CA LYS A 100 7.77 -15.53 -4.88
C LYS A 100 6.32 -15.86 -5.21
N ASN A 101 6.06 -17.05 -5.74
CA ASN A 101 4.71 -17.48 -6.09
C ASN A 101 3.81 -17.57 -4.83
N ARG A 102 4.33 -18.13 -3.73
CA ARG A 102 3.62 -18.14 -2.43
C ARG A 102 3.33 -16.73 -1.93
N GLN A 103 4.31 -15.83 -1.98
CA GLN A 103 4.14 -14.44 -1.56
C GLN A 103 3.09 -13.71 -2.40
N LEU A 104 3.15 -13.84 -3.72
CA LEU A 104 2.19 -13.22 -4.64
C LEU A 104 0.78 -13.80 -4.45
N THR A 105 0.67 -15.11 -4.19
CA THR A 105 -0.61 -15.75 -3.90
C THR A 105 -1.24 -15.18 -2.63
N ALA A 106 -0.45 -15.01 -1.57
CA ALA A 106 -0.94 -14.39 -0.33
C ALA A 106 -1.39 -12.94 -0.54
N GLN A 107 -0.64 -12.14 -1.33
CA GLN A 107 -1.04 -10.77 -1.68
C GLN A 107 -2.33 -10.73 -2.50
N ILE A 108 -2.53 -11.67 -3.43
CA ILE A 108 -3.76 -11.77 -4.21
C ILE A 108 -4.95 -12.08 -3.30
N GLU A 109 -4.79 -12.98 -2.33
CA GLU A 109 -5.85 -13.30 -1.38
C GLU A 109 -6.20 -12.10 -0.49
N GLU A 110 -5.21 -11.39 0.01
CA GLU A 110 -5.41 -10.16 0.80
C GLU A 110 -6.18 -9.09 -0.01
N LEU A 111 -5.75 -8.83 -1.25
CA LEU A 111 -6.41 -7.87 -2.13
C LEU A 111 -7.84 -8.27 -2.47
N ARG A 112 -8.11 -9.57 -2.67
CA ARG A 112 -9.47 -10.08 -2.90
C ARG A 112 -10.38 -9.81 -1.71
N VAL A 113 -9.89 -10.02 -0.49
CA VAL A 113 -10.66 -9.73 0.72
C VAL A 113 -10.95 -8.23 0.84
N ALA A 114 -9.93 -7.39 0.61
CA ALA A 114 -10.09 -5.93 0.62
C ALA A 114 -11.09 -5.44 -0.43
N ASP A 115 -11.10 -6.03 -1.63
CA ASP A 115 -12.07 -5.71 -2.68
C ASP A 115 -13.51 -6.04 -2.27
N VAL A 116 -13.73 -7.19 -1.62
CA VAL A 116 -15.06 -7.57 -1.13
C VAL A 116 -15.55 -6.59 -0.07
N ILE A 117 -14.67 -6.17 0.84
CA ILE A 117 -15.00 -5.18 1.89
C ILE A 117 -15.37 -3.84 1.24
N ARG A 118 -14.51 -3.31 0.36
CA ARG A 118 -14.78 -2.03 -0.33
C ARG A 118 -16.07 -2.05 -1.12
N LYS A 119 -16.40 -3.16 -1.79
CA LYS A 119 -17.67 -3.30 -2.51
C LYS A 119 -18.88 -3.22 -1.58
N ARG A 120 -18.80 -3.84 -0.38
CA ARG A 120 -19.86 -3.75 0.62
C ARG A 120 -20.02 -2.33 1.15
N GLU A 121 -18.93 -1.65 1.45
CA GLU A 121 -18.95 -0.26 1.91
C GLU A 121 -19.57 0.67 0.85
N LEU A 122 -19.22 0.50 -0.43
CA LEU A 122 -19.83 1.25 -1.52
C LEU A 122 -21.33 1.00 -1.64
N GLU A 123 -21.77 -0.25 -1.46
CA GLU A 123 -23.20 -0.56 -1.49
C GLU A 123 -23.96 0.08 -0.32
N ASN A 124 -23.39 0.04 0.88
CA ASN A 124 -23.95 0.74 2.04
C ASN A 124 -24.03 2.26 1.81
N MET A 125 -22.99 2.87 1.23
CA MET A 125 -23.00 4.29 0.91
C MET A 125 -24.08 4.64 -0.12
N LYS A 126 -24.33 3.80 -1.12
CA LYS A 126 -25.44 4.02 -2.08
C LYS A 126 -26.80 4.04 -1.39
N VAL A 127 -27.05 3.09 -0.48
CA VAL A 127 -28.29 3.04 0.29
C VAL A 127 -28.49 4.36 1.06
N ILE A 128 -27.47 4.82 1.78
CA ILE A 128 -27.51 6.10 2.50
C ILE A 128 -27.79 7.28 1.55
N ILE A 129 -27.12 7.31 0.39
CA ILE A 129 -27.34 8.36 -0.61
C ILE A 129 -28.78 8.37 -1.11
N ASP A 130 -29.37 7.20 -1.35
CA ASP A 130 -30.73 7.09 -1.87
C ASP A 130 -31.77 7.46 -0.82
N ASP A 131 -31.54 7.12 0.46
CA ASP A 131 -32.34 7.58 1.60
C ASP A 131 -32.29 9.11 1.73
N LEU A 132 -31.09 9.70 1.72
CA LEU A 132 -30.93 11.16 1.78
C LEU A 132 -31.62 11.87 0.59
N LYS A 133 -31.53 11.30 -0.62
CA LYS A 133 -32.24 11.84 -1.79
C LYS A 133 -33.76 11.75 -1.63
N LYS A 134 -34.27 10.72 -0.95
CA LYS A 134 -35.70 10.60 -0.63
C LYS A 134 -36.13 11.68 0.36
N GLU A 135 -35.40 11.84 1.46
CA GLU A 135 -35.66 12.88 2.46
C GLU A 135 -35.65 14.29 1.84
N ILE A 136 -34.67 14.60 0.98
CA ILE A 136 -34.62 15.88 0.26
C ILE A 136 -35.87 16.11 -0.59
N ARG A 137 -36.39 15.05 -1.25
CA ARG A 137 -37.62 15.16 -2.06
C ARG A 137 -38.85 15.42 -1.20
N GLU A 138 -38.96 14.72 -0.07
CA GLU A 138 -40.06 14.90 0.88
C GLU A 138 -40.04 16.31 1.48
N LEU A 139 -38.90 16.76 1.98
CA LEU A 139 -38.74 18.11 2.54
C LEU A 139 -39.03 19.22 1.51
N ARG A 140 -38.65 19.01 0.24
CA ARG A 140 -39.02 19.94 -0.84
C ARG A 140 -40.54 20.00 -1.05
N GLY A 141 -41.21 18.85 -1.00
CA GLY A 141 -42.67 18.77 -1.08
C GLY A 141 -43.36 19.51 0.06
N ASP A 142 -42.91 19.27 1.30
CA ASP A 142 -43.42 19.94 2.50
C ASP A 142 -43.22 21.45 2.45
N LEU A 143 -42.05 21.90 1.98
CA LEU A 143 -41.76 23.32 1.79
C LEU A 143 -42.72 23.96 0.78
N THR A 144 -42.97 23.32 -0.36
CA THR A 144 -43.92 23.82 -1.36
C THR A 144 -45.33 23.88 -0.80
N ALA A 145 -45.78 22.83 -0.10
CA ALA A 145 -47.10 22.80 0.54
C ALA A 145 -47.26 23.90 1.61
N ALA A 146 -46.22 24.15 2.41
CA ALA A 146 -46.21 25.22 3.41
C ALA A 146 -46.27 26.62 2.76
N ILE A 147 -45.55 26.82 1.65
CA ILE A 147 -45.62 28.06 0.86
C ILE A 147 -47.04 28.28 0.34
N GLU A 148 -47.66 27.25 -0.26
CA GLU A 148 -49.03 27.33 -0.78
C GLU A 148 -50.09 27.54 0.31
N ALA A 149 -49.92 26.92 1.47
CA ALA A 149 -50.81 27.14 2.61
C ALA A 149 -50.72 28.59 3.11
N LYS A 150 -49.49 29.13 3.19
CA LYS A 150 -49.25 30.52 3.58
C LYS A 150 -49.83 31.52 2.58
N THR A 151 -49.70 31.28 1.27
CA THR A 151 -50.29 32.16 0.24
C THR A 151 -51.81 32.09 0.29
N ARG A 152 -52.39 30.89 0.33
CA ARG A 152 -53.85 30.70 0.47
C ARG A 152 -54.42 31.41 1.70
N ALA A 153 -53.76 31.31 2.85
CA ALA A 153 -54.17 32.01 4.06
C ALA A 153 -54.19 33.54 3.89
N ARG A 154 -53.17 34.11 3.24
CA ARG A 154 -53.10 35.56 2.95
C ARG A 154 -54.19 35.99 1.96
N ASP A 155 -54.47 35.19 0.94
CA ASP A 155 -55.50 35.49 -0.04
C ASP A 155 -56.91 35.40 0.56
N CYS A 156 -57.16 34.41 1.41
CA CYS A 156 -58.41 34.32 2.19
C CYS A 156 -58.59 35.54 3.10
N GLN A 157 -57.53 35.96 3.80
CA GLN A 157 -57.55 37.15 4.64
C GLN A 157 -57.83 38.43 3.84
N ARG A 158 -57.21 38.58 2.65
CA ARG A 158 -57.48 39.72 1.76
C ARG A 158 -58.93 39.71 1.26
N ALA A 159 -59.44 38.53 0.87
CA ALA A 159 -60.81 38.38 0.39
C ALA A 159 -61.84 38.73 1.47
N THR A 160 -61.64 38.27 2.71
CA THR A 160 -62.53 38.61 3.83
C THR A 160 -62.50 40.11 4.13
N LEU A 161 -61.31 40.72 4.23
CA LEU A 161 -61.17 42.16 4.44
C LEU A 161 -61.82 42.99 3.32
N SER A 162 -61.66 42.57 2.06
CA SER A 162 -62.32 43.21 0.91
C SER A 162 -63.85 43.11 1.01
N LYS A 163 -64.38 41.91 1.34
CA LYS A 163 -65.82 41.71 1.58
C LYS A 163 -66.34 42.62 2.69
N PHE A 164 -65.67 42.70 3.84
CA PHE A 164 -66.06 43.62 4.93
C PHE A 164 -66.06 45.09 4.50
N ARG A 165 -65.06 45.54 3.72
CA ARG A 165 -65.04 46.90 3.16
C ARG A 165 -66.21 47.16 2.21
N SER A 166 -66.54 46.20 1.33
CA SER A 166 -67.65 46.33 0.39
C SER A 166 -69.02 46.41 1.09
N LEU A 167 -69.24 45.61 2.14
CA LEU A 167 -70.46 45.66 2.96
C LEU A 167 -70.60 47.02 3.68
N ARG A 168 -69.50 47.56 4.21
CA ARG A 168 -69.47 48.90 4.83
C ARG A 168 -69.72 50.04 3.83
N GLY A 169 -69.30 49.85 2.56
CA GLY A 169 -69.53 50.79 1.46
C GLY A 169 -70.97 50.75 0.91
N ASN A 170 -71.58 49.57 0.82
CA ASN A 170 -72.96 49.40 0.35
C ASN A 170 -74.00 49.89 1.36
N GLY A 171 -73.75 49.76 2.67
CA GLY A 171 -74.58 50.37 3.71
C GLY A 171 -74.65 51.91 3.65
N ARG A 172 -73.69 52.56 2.97
CA ARG A 172 -73.68 54.03 2.76
C ARG A 172 -74.32 54.47 1.44
N ARG A 173 -74.53 53.58 0.46
CA ARG A 173 -75.11 53.93 -0.85
C ARG A 173 -76.64 53.80 -0.94
N ASN A 174 -77.27 53.02 -0.07
CA ASN A 174 -78.75 52.90 -0.04
C ASN A 174 -79.47 54.04 0.70
N GLY A 175 -78.77 55.09 1.14
CA GLY A 175 -79.35 56.23 1.87
C GLY A 175 -79.51 57.53 1.08
N ARG A 176 -79.15 57.59 -0.21
CA ARG A 176 -79.27 58.83 -1.02
C ARG A 176 -79.64 58.53 -2.47
N GLN A 177 -80.94 58.33 -2.71
CA GLN A 177 -81.55 58.73 -3.98
C GLN A 177 -82.21 60.09 -3.76
N GLY A 178 -81.59 61.12 -4.32
CA GLY A 178 -82.18 62.42 -4.60
C GLY A 178 -81.51 62.91 -5.90
N PRO A 179 -82.25 63.36 -6.91
CA PRO A 179 -81.71 63.52 -8.25
C PRO A 179 -80.77 64.72 -8.27
N ARG A 180 -79.61 64.60 -8.93
CA ARG A 180 -78.83 65.76 -9.35
C ARG A 180 -78.53 65.66 -10.83
N GLY A 181 -78.93 66.72 -11.52
CA GLY A 181 -78.75 66.90 -12.94
C GLY A 181 -77.29 66.94 -13.35
N SER A 182 -77.14 66.65 -14.65
CA SER A 182 -76.09 67.08 -15.57
C SER A 182 -75.08 68.08 -15.00
N VAL A 183 -73.80 67.70 -15.01
CA VAL A 183 -72.78 68.46 -15.76
C VAL A 183 -71.76 67.49 -16.34
N ASN A 184 -71.50 67.70 -17.62
CA ASN A 184 -70.44 67.20 -18.47
C ASN A 184 -69.04 67.34 -17.81
N TRP A 185 -68.06 66.53 -18.20
CA TRP A 185 -66.66 66.95 -18.42
C TRP A 185 -65.89 65.76 -19.02
N SER A 186 -65.65 65.91 -20.31
CA SER A 186 -64.73 65.18 -21.16
C SER A 186 -63.29 65.22 -20.64
N GLY A 187 -62.59 64.09 -20.71
CA GLY A 187 -61.16 64.03 -20.38
C GLY A 187 -60.64 62.61 -20.38
N GLY A 188 -60.57 62.01 -21.58
CA GLY A 188 -60.06 60.66 -21.77
C GLY A 188 -58.57 60.52 -21.41
N ARG A 189 -58.21 59.29 -21.05
CA ARG A 189 -56.85 58.75 -21.22
C ARG A 189 -57.01 57.27 -21.60
N ARG A 190 -56.73 56.98 -22.86
CA ARG A 190 -56.41 55.63 -23.33
C ARG A 190 -54.98 55.30 -22.90
N CYS A 191 -54.80 54.01 -22.60
CA CYS A 191 -53.62 53.15 -22.62
C CYS A 191 -52.24 53.81 -22.49
#